data_AF-A0A2G6ER51-F1
#
_entry.id   AF-A0A2G6ER51-F1
#
_cell.length_a   1.000
_cell.length_b   1.000
_cell.length_c   1.000
_cell.angle_alpha   90.00
_cell.angle_beta   90.00
_cell.angle_gamma   90.00
#
_symmetry.space_group_name_H-M   'P 1'
#
loop_
_entity.id
_entity.type
_entity.pdbx_description
1 polymer ?
#
loop_
_entity_poly.entity_id
_entity_poly.type
_entity_poly.pdbx_seq_one_letter_code
_entity_poly.pdbx_strand_id
1 'polypeptide(L)'
;MSEKPVKEIAQEEFPDYLDKTKATYQRFKADYPAEDIEQTDMFAPFFKRKRTWLVIIGLALFALALLFMPVEVKQRAAENLDPTQVKIGIGIFACIAFLWLTEALPLSATALFVPILAILTGVFDVKAALSAFAHPLIFIFFGGFALASAMAYQGVDRWIANRVVTAGRGSVLISASLLFGATAFLSMWMSNTATTAMMIPLVLGILAQASTGEDEQAEHRTAIFLLLGVAYSASVGGIGTIIGSPPNGIAAKAMHISFIDWMKFGIPAVLVLLP
;
A
#
# COMPACT_ATOMS: atom_id res chain seq x y z
N MET A 1 41.75 -3.99 24.20
CA MET A 1 41.60 -2.83 23.29
C MET A 1 40.11 -2.57 23.17
N SER A 2 39.64 -1.42 23.66
CA SER A 2 38.24 -1.00 23.55
C SER A 2 38.02 -0.53 22.11
N GLU A 3 37.19 -1.23 21.33
CA GLU A 3 36.77 -0.72 20.01
C GLU A 3 36.02 0.59 20.23
N LYS A 4 36.52 1.67 19.61
CA LYS A 4 35.81 2.96 19.62
C LYS A 4 34.46 2.78 18.89
N PRO A 5 33.36 3.32 19.42
CA PRO A 5 32.07 3.33 18.71
C PRO A 5 32.23 3.92 17.31
N VAL A 6 31.58 3.33 16.30
CA VAL A 6 31.61 3.76 14.89
C VAL A 6 31.33 5.26 14.71
N LYS A 7 30.53 5.85 15.61
CA LYS A 7 30.24 7.30 15.63
C LYS A 7 31.47 8.16 15.93
N GLU A 8 32.36 7.70 16.80
CA GLU A 8 33.59 8.43 17.15
C GLU A 8 34.62 8.34 16.02
N ILE A 9 34.71 7.19 15.35
CA ILE A 9 35.59 7.00 14.18
C ILE A 9 35.13 7.89 13.03
N ALA A 10 33.82 7.93 12.75
CA ALA A 10 33.28 8.79 11.70
C ALA A 10 33.49 10.29 11.99
N GLN A 11 33.49 10.70 13.26
CA GLN A 11 33.78 12.08 13.67
C GLN A 11 35.25 12.44 13.54
N GLU A 12 36.17 11.50 13.79
CA GLU A 12 37.62 11.71 13.63
C GLU A 12 38.05 11.68 12.15
N GLU A 13 37.51 10.76 11.34
CA GLU A 13 37.97 10.56 9.95
C GLU A 13 37.23 11.42 8.91
N PHE A 14 35.97 11.79 9.15
CA PHE A 14 35.13 12.49 8.15
C PHE A 14 34.36 13.70 8.72
N PRO A 15 35.02 14.65 9.39
CA PRO A 15 34.35 15.80 10.02
C PRO A 15 33.59 16.66 8.99
N ASP A 16 34.20 16.95 7.84
CA ASP A 16 33.58 17.76 6.77
C ASP A 16 32.36 17.08 6.12
N TYR A 17 32.38 15.75 6.01
CA TYR A 17 31.25 14.99 5.45
C TYR A 17 30.06 15.03 6.40
N LEU A 18 30.31 14.85 7.71
CA LEU A 18 29.30 14.91 8.76
C LEU A 18 28.69 16.30 8.90
N ASP A 19 29.49 17.35 8.76
CA ASP A 19 28.99 18.72 8.82
C ASP A 19 28.16 19.07 7.58
N LYS A 20 28.55 18.62 6.38
CA LYS A 20 27.72 18.74 5.18
C LYS A 20 26.41 17.96 5.29
N THR A 21 26.44 16.73 5.80
CA THR A 21 25.21 15.93 5.99
C THR A 21 24.32 16.53 7.07
N LYS A 22 24.87 17.04 8.17
CA LYS A 22 24.12 17.79 9.19
C LYS A 22 23.50 19.06 8.61
N ALA A 23 24.25 19.83 7.83
CA ALA A 23 23.74 21.04 7.20
C ALA A 23 22.59 20.72 6.23
N THR A 24 22.74 19.68 5.39
CA THR A 24 21.67 19.21 4.50
C THR A 24 20.46 18.70 5.28
N TYR A 25 20.67 17.95 6.36
CA TYR A 25 19.58 17.47 7.22
C TYR A 25 18.85 18.60 7.94
N GLN A 26 19.58 19.61 8.46
CA GLN A 26 18.96 20.76 9.11
C GLN A 26 18.23 21.65 8.10
N ARG A 27 18.74 21.78 6.88
CA ARG A 27 18.05 22.49 5.79
C ARG A 27 16.78 21.76 5.38
N PHE A 28 16.84 20.45 5.20
CA PHE A 28 15.67 19.60 4.99
C PHE A 28 14.66 19.72 6.15
N LYS A 29 15.10 19.71 7.40
CA LYS A 29 14.23 19.88 8.57
C LYS A 29 13.63 21.29 8.69
N ALA A 30 14.32 22.31 8.18
CA ALA A 30 13.81 23.68 8.13
C ALA A 30 12.78 23.86 7.00
N ASP A 31 13.01 23.22 5.86
CA ASP A 31 12.07 23.19 4.72
C ASP A 31 10.86 22.29 4.99
N TYR A 32 11.03 21.28 5.85
CA TYR A 32 10.02 20.33 6.32
C TYR A 32 9.99 20.29 7.85
N PRO A 33 9.47 21.35 8.52
CA PRO A 33 9.38 21.40 9.97
C PRO A 33 8.60 20.18 10.48
N ALA A 34 9.10 19.53 11.52
CA ALA A 34 8.51 18.33 12.12
C ALA A 34 7.14 18.60 12.82
N GLU A 35 6.50 19.73 12.54
CA GLU A 35 5.20 20.14 13.08
C GLU A 35 4.03 19.23 12.65
N ASP A 36 4.25 18.29 11.72
CA ASP A 36 3.26 17.28 11.34
C ASP A 36 3.55 15.85 11.88
N ILE A 37 4.46 15.69 12.84
CA ILE A 37 4.64 14.45 13.61
C ILE A 37 4.23 14.65 15.08
N GLU A 38 3.23 15.49 15.34
CA GLU A 38 2.34 15.16 16.46
C GLU A 38 1.69 13.80 16.15
N GLN A 39 1.31 13.03 17.17
CA GLN A 39 0.29 12.00 17.02
C GLN A 39 -1.02 12.69 16.58
N THR A 40 -1.04 13.17 15.35
CA THR A 40 -2.25 13.59 14.69
C THR A 40 -3.07 12.33 14.69
N ASP A 41 -4.13 12.31 15.48
CA ASP A 41 -5.08 11.22 15.48
C ASP A 41 -5.32 10.85 14.02
N MET A 42 -4.88 9.65 13.63
CA MET A 42 -4.85 9.23 12.23
C MET A 42 -6.24 9.33 11.60
N PHE A 43 -7.29 9.38 12.44
CA PHE A 43 -8.67 9.52 12.05
C PHE A 43 -9.20 10.97 12.08
N ALA A 44 -8.53 11.90 12.75
CA ALA A 44 -8.95 13.31 12.86
C ALA A 44 -9.16 14.01 11.49
N PRO A 45 -8.35 13.76 10.44
CA PRO A 45 -8.62 14.33 9.11
C PRO A 45 -9.93 13.84 8.49
N PHE A 46 -10.35 12.61 8.80
CA PHE A 46 -11.53 11.97 8.23
C PHE A 46 -12.83 12.41 8.91
N PHE A 47 -12.78 12.67 10.22
CA PHE A 47 -13.93 13.16 10.99
C PHE A 47 -14.12 14.68 10.95
N LYS A 48 -13.44 15.39 10.04
CA LYS A 48 -13.69 16.82 9.81
C LYS A 48 -15.13 17.04 9.32
N ARG A 49 -15.83 17.98 9.95
CA ARG A 49 -17.24 18.38 9.71
C ARG A 49 -17.62 18.59 8.22
N LYS A 50 -16.65 18.88 7.35
CA LYS A 50 -16.84 19.04 5.90
C LYS A 50 -17.14 17.71 5.17
N ARG A 51 -16.68 16.56 5.67
CA ARG A 51 -16.87 15.25 5.01
C ARG A 51 -18.07 14.47 5.55
N THR A 52 -18.56 14.79 6.74
CA THR A 52 -19.72 14.13 7.37
C THR A 52 -20.98 14.17 6.51
N TRP A 53 -21.17 15.22 5.70
CA TRP A 53 -22.29 15.32 4.76
C TRP A 53 -22.28 14.24 3.66
N LEU A 54 -21.10 13.75 3.26
CA LEU A 54 -21.00 12.66 2.29
C LEU A 54 -21.52 11.34 2.88
N VAL A 55 -21.34 11.13 4.18
CA VAL A 55 -21.91 9.96 4.87
C VAL A 55 -23.44 10.01 4.86
N ILE A 56 -24.00 11.21 5.11
CA ILE A 56 -25.45 11.43 5.04
C ILE A 56 -25.98 11.17 3.63
N ILE A 57 -25.25 11.60 2.59
CA ILE A 57 -25.60 11.32 1.19
C ILE A 57 -25.57 9.82 0.91
N GLY A 58 -24.55 9.10 1.38
CA GLY A 58 -24.48 7.64 1.24
C GLY A 58 -25.68 6.93 1.88
N LEU A 59 -26.06 7.33 3.09
CA LEU A 59 -27.25 6.80 3.77
C LEU A 59 -28.56 7.23 3.11
N ALA A 60 -28.61 8.43 2.53
CA ALA A 60 -29.76 8.88 1.75
C ALA A 60 -29.88 8.07 0.45
N LEU A 61 -28.77 7.75 -0.22
CA LEU A 61 -28.74 6.85 -1.38
C LEU A 61 -29.20 5.44 -1.00
N PHE A 62 -28.80 4.94 0.17
CA PHE A 62 -29.31 3.69 0.72
C PHE A 62 -30.84 3.72 0.87
N ALA A 63 -31.38 4.74 1.54
CA ALA A 63 -32.81 4.91 1.74
C ALA A 63 -33.57 5.09 0.41
N LEU A 64 -33.00 5.84 -0.53
CA LEU A 64 -33.56 6.05 -1.87
C LEU A 64 -33.62 4.72 -2.65
N ALA A 65 -32.55 3.92 -2.60
CA ALA A 65 -32.53 2.59 -3.21
C ALA A 65 -33.61 1.67 -2.60
N LEU A 66 -33.83 1.73 -1.28
CA LEU A 66 -34.90 0.99 -0.62
C LEU A 66 -36.30 1.46 -0.99
N LEU A 67 -36.51 2.75 -1.25
CA LEU A 67 -37.83 3.31 -1.56
C LEU A 67 -38.19 3.15 -3.03
N PHE A 68 -37.28 3.46 -3.95
CA PHE A 68 -37.60 3.66 -5.36
C PHE A 68 -37.21 2.51 -6.30
N MET A 69 -36.43 1.52 -5.85
CA MET A 69 -35.99 0.45 -6.75
C MET A 69 -37.15 -0.52 -7.07
N PRO A 70 -37.59 -0.63 -8.34
CA PRO A 70 -38.55 -1.64 -8.74
C PRO A 70 -37.81 -2.97 -8.90
N VAL A 71 -37.89 -3.84 -7.89
CA VAL A 71 -37.40 -5.22 -8.03
C VAL A 71 -38.54 -6.03 -8.64
N GLU A 72 -38.47 -6.29 -9.94
CA GLU A 72 -39.45 -7.16 -10.60
C GLU A 72 -39.36 -8.58 -10.03
N VAL A 73 -40.36 -8.92 -9.22
CA VAL A 73 -40.48 -10.19 -8.47
C VAL A 73 -40.57 -11.41 -9.40
N LYS A 74 -40.95 -11.19 -10.67
CA LYS A 74 -41.35 -12.27 -11.60
C LYS A 74 -40.23 -13.18 -12.06
N GLN A 75 -38.98 -12.72 -12.14
CA GLN A 75 -37.83 -13.57 -12.54
C GLN A 75 -37.14 -14.25 -11.36
N ARG A 76 -37.27 -13.74 -10.13
CA ARG A 76 -36.52 -14.19 -8.94
C ARG A 76 -37.26 -15.18 -8.04
N ALA A 77 -38.57 -15.32 -8.19
CA ALA A 77 -39.34 -16.38 -7.54
C ALA A 77 -38.93 -17.80 -8.01
N ALA A 78 -38.25 -17.92 -9.16
CA ALA A 78 -37.71 -19.19 -9.67
C ALA A 78 -36.46 -19.68 -8.91
N GLU A 79 -35.80 -18.82 -8.14
CA GLU A 79 -34.52 -19.12 -7.46
C GLU A 79 -34.61 -19.16 -5.92
N ASN A 80 -35.82 -19.12 -5.33
CA ASN A 80 -36.05 -19.05 -3.87
C ASN A 80 -35.43 -17.84 -3.15
N LEU A 81 -35.14 -16.73 -3.84
CA LEU A 81 -34.64 -15.50 -3.19
C LEU A 81 -35.80 -14.59 -2.75
N ASP A 82 -35.77 -14.14 -1.50
CA ASP A 82 -36.68 -13.11 -0.98
C ASP A 82 -36.42 -11.77 -1.70
N PRO A 83 -37.37 -11.24 -2.48
CA PRO A 83 -37.21 -9.98 -3.21
C PRO A 83 -36.84 -8.79 -2.29
N THR A 84 -37.28 -8.84 -1.03
CA THR A 84 -37.01 -7.81 -0.03
C THR A 84 -35.53 -7.80 0.35
N GLN A 85 -34.96 -8.98 0.62
CA GLN A 85 -33.54 -9.13 0.96
C GLN A 85 -32.65 -8.70 -0.20
N VAL A 86 -33.03 -9.00 -1.45
CA VAL A 86 -32.23 -8.58 -2.60
C VAL A 86 -32.27 -7.06 -2.78
N LYS A 87 -33.43 -6.42 -2.58
CA LYS A 87 -33.53 -4.95 -2.60
C LYS A 87 -32.61 -4.31 -1.57
N ILE A 88 -32.61 -4.86 -0.35
CA ILE A 88 -31.73 -4.41 0.74
C ILE A 88 -30.26 -4.61 0.36
N GLY A 89 -29.88 -5.78 -0.15
CA GLY A 89 -28.52 -6.09 -0.56
C GLY A 89 -27.97 -5.12 -1.61
N ILE A 90 -28.77 -4.80 -2.63
CA ILE A 90 -28.40 -3.81 -3.66
C ILE A 90 -28.28 -2.41 -3.04
N GLY A 91 -29.18 -2.05 -2.12
CA GLY A 91 -29.08 -0.80 -1.37
C GLY A 91 -27.77 -0.70 -0.59
N ILE A 92 -27.43 -1.73 0.20
CA ILE A 92 -26.17 -1.78 0.97
C ILE A 92 -24.99 -1.66 0.01
N PHE A 93 -24.99 -2.39 -1.11
CA PHE A 93 -23.94 -2.31 -2.12
C PHE A 93 -23.76 -0.89 -2.67
N ALA A 94 -24.85 -0.22 -3.09
CA ALA A 94 -24.78 1.14 -3.63
C ALA A 94 -24.26 2.15 -2.60
N CYS A 95 -24.71 2.05 -1.35
CA CYS A 95 -24.25 2.88 -0.24
C CYS A 95 -22.75 2.72 -0.01
N ILE A 96 -22.29 1.48 0.13
CA ILE A 96 -20.90 1.16 0.42
C ILE A 96 -20.00 1.51 -0.77
N ALA A 97 -20.44 1.27 -2.01
CA ALA A 97 -19.74 1.70 -3.21
C ALA A 97 -19.55 3.24 -3.24
N PHE A 98 -20.59 4.00 -2.92
CA PHE A 98 -20.49 5.45 -2.81
C PHE A 98 -19.49 5.89 -1.71
N LEU A 99 -19.56 5.27 -0.53
CA LEU A 99 -18.67 5.59 0.58
C LEU A 99 -17.21 5.23 0.30
N TRP A 100 -16.94 4.13 -0.40
CA TRP A 100 -15.59 3.77 -0.83
C TRP A 100 -15.06 4.68 -1.93
N LEU A 101 -15.86 5.01 -2.95
CA LEU A 101 -15.43 5.89 -4.04
C LEU A 101 -15.17 7.33 -3.58
N THR A 102 -15.95 7.81 -2.62
CA THR A 102 -15.78 9.16 -2.07
C THR A 102 -14.77 9.23 -0.94
N GLU A 103 -14.31 8.08 -0.43
CA GLU A 103 -13.47 7.96 0.78
C GLU A 103 -13.96 8.86 1.93
N ALA A 104 -15.28 8.95 2.08
CA ALA A 104 -15.93 9.80 3.10
C ALA A 104 -15.55 9.38 4.52
N LEU A 105 -15.31 8.08 4.71
CA LEU A 105 -14.81 7.45 5.93
C LEU A 105 -13.55 6.63 5.57
N PRO A 106 -12.67 6.34 6.56
CA PRO A 106 -11.58 5.39 6.36
C PRO A 106 -12.10 4.07 5.80
N LEU A 107 -11.38 3.46 4.85
CA LEU A 107 -11.82 2.24 4.16
C LEU A 107 -12.20 1.11 5.14
N SER A 108 -11.47 1.00 6.25
CA SER A 108 -11.74 0.04 7.34
C SER A 108 -13.04 0.34 8.08
N ALA A 109 -13.35 1.62 8.35
CA ALA A 109 -14.61 2.02 8.96
C ALA A 109 -15.78 1.74 8.01
N THR A 110 -15.65 2.09 6.72
CA THR A 110 -16.66 1.77 5.69
C THR A 110 -16.89 0.26 5.57
N ALA A 111 -15.85 -0.56 5.68
CA ALA A 111 -15.99 -2.03 5.67
C ALA A 111 -16.80 -2.56 6.86
N LEU A 112 -16.73 -1.95 8.03
CA LEU A 112 -17.56 -2.31 9.20
C LEU A 112 -19.03 -1.91 9.05
N PHE A 113 -19.35 -0.93 8.22
CA PHE A 113 -20.75 -0.57 7.94
C PHE A 113 -21.48 -1.70 7.20
N VAL A 114 -20.78 -2.52 6.42
CA VAL A 114 -21.37 -3.66 5.68
C VAL A 114 -22.11 -4.63 6.61
N PRO A 115 -21.45 -5.28 7.61
CA PRO A 115 -22.15 -6.18 8.52
C PRO A 115 -23.15 -5.44 9.41
N ILE A 116 -22.88 -4.20 9.81
CA ILE A 116 -23.81 -3.40 10.65
C ILE A 116 -25.14 -3.19 9.91
N LEU A 117 -25.11 -2.70 8.67
CA LEU A 117 -26.33 -2.49 7.88
C LEU A 117 -27.03 -3.82 7.58
N ALA A 118 -26.29 -4.88 7.31
CA ALA A 118 -26.86 -6.21 7.07
C ALA A 118 -27.60 -6.79 8.30
N ILE A 119 -27.05 -6.56 9.50
CA ILE A 119 -27.69 -6.97 10.77
C ILE A 119 -28.91 -6.09 11.07
N LEU A 120 -28.77 -4.77 10.95
CA LEU A 120 -29.87 -3.83 11.25
C LEU A 120 -31.08 -4.01 10.32
N THR A 121 -30.84 -4.44 9.09
CA THR A 121 -31.88 -4.73 8.10
C THR A 121 -32.44 -6.15 8.18
N GLY A 122 -31.90 -6.99 9.06
CA GLY A 122 -32.35 -8.37 9.27
C GLY A 122 -31.98 -9.35 8.14
N VAL A 123 -31.07 -8.97 7.23
CA VAL A 123 -30.64 -9.84 6.12
C VAL A 123 -29.74 -10.97 6.62
N PHE A 124 -28.87 -10.68 7.58
CA PHE A 124 -27.99 -11.66 8.21
C PHE A 124 -28.06 -11.57 9.73
N ASP A 125 -27.88 -12.70 10.41
CA ASP A 125 -27.61 -12.71 11.84
C ASP A 125 -26.18 -12.22 12.12
N VAL A 126 -25.89 -11.88 13.38
CA VAL A 126 -24.59 -11.33 13.78
C VAL A 126 -23.45 -12.26 13.39
N LYS A 127 -23.65 -13.58 13.56
CA LYS A 127 -22.62 -14.59 13.27
C LYS A 127 -22.35 -14.71 11.78
N ALA A 128 -23.37 -14.79 10.93
CA ALA A 128 -23.16 -14.87 9.48
C ALA A 128 -22.55 -13.56 8.94
N ALA A 129 -23.05 -12.40 9.38
CA ALA A 129 -22.54 -11.10 8.92
C ALA A 129 -21.05 -10.90 9.23
N LEU A 130 -20.59 -11.34 10.40
CA LEU A 130 -19.18 -11.21 10.81
C LEU A 130 -18.28 -12.35 10.32
N SER A 131 -18.83 -13.50 9.90
CA SER A 131 -18.04 -14.67 9.48
C SER A 131 -17.04 -14.36 8.35
N ALA A 132 -17.36 -13.40 7.48
CA ALA A 132 -16.51 -12.97 6.39
C ALA A 132 -15.15 -12.37 6.83
N PHE A 133 -15.07 -11.84 8.06
CA PHE A 133 -13.84 -11.30 8.66
C PHE A 133 -12.89 -12.40 9.16
N ALA A 134 -13.38 -13.63 9.33
CA ALA A 134 -12.57 -14.78 9.75
C ALA A 134 -12.11 -15.64 8.57
N HIS A 135 -12.11 -15.10 7.35
CA HIS A 135 -11.73 -15.86 6.16
C HIS A 135 -10.23 -16.23 6.22
N PRO A 136 -9.83 -17.49 5.89
CA PRO A 136 -8.44 -17.93 5.97
C PRO A 136 -7.43 -17.05 5.23
N LEU A 137 -7.82 -16.48 4.08
CA LEU A 137 -6.97 -15.54 3.34
C LEU A 137 -6.56 -14.31 4.17
N ILE A 138 -7.42 -13.81 5.06
CA ILE A 138 -7.07 -12.67 5.94
C ILE A 138 -5.92 -13.07 6.87
N PHE A 139 -5.91 -14.31 7.37
CA PHE A 139 -4.82 -14.82 8.19
C PHE A 139 -3.52 -15.03 7.39
N ILE A 140 -3.62 -15.35 6.09
CA ILE A 140 -2.45 -15.39 5.20
C ILE A 140 -1.84 -13.98 5.05
N PHE A 141 -2.66 -12.95 4.83
CA PHE A 141 -2.18 -11.56 4.83
C PHE A 141 -1.54 -11.18 6.16
N PHE A 142 -2.16 -11.54 7.28
CA PHE A 142 -1.61 -11.27 8.60
C PHE A 142 -0.22 -11.90 8.79
N GLY A 143 -0.05 -13.18 8.41
CA GLY A 143 1.25 -13.85 8.43
C GLY A 143 2.28 -13.20 7.50
N GLY A 144 1.85 -12.78 6.30
CA GLY A 144 2.69 -12.04 5.36
C GLY A 144 3.16 -10.69 5.90
N PHE A 145 2.25 -9.90 6.50
CA PHE A 145 2.59 -8.62 7.13
C PHE A 145 3.48 -8.79 8.35
N ALA A 146 3.27 -9.84 9.17
CA ALA A 146 4.14 -10.15 10.30
C ALA A 146 5.57 -10.46 9.82
N LEU A 147 5.71 -11.27 8.76
CA LEU A 147 7.01 -11.57 8.16
C LEU A 147 7.67 -10.33 7.57
N ALA A 148 6.93 -9.53 6.80
CA ALA A 148 7.41 -8.27 6.22
C ALA A 148 7.87 -7.30 7.32
N SER A 149 7.10 -7.16 8.40
CA SER A 149 7.45 -6.32 9.54
C SER A 149 8.71 -6.82 10.26
N ALA A 150 8.88 -8.13 10.40
CA ALA A 150 10.08 -8.71 11.00
C ALA A 150 11.32 -8.45 10.14
N MET A 151 11.21 -8.60 8.82
CA MET A 151 12.29 -8.29 7.87
C MET A 151 12.69 -6.81 7.94
N ALA A 152 11.70 -5.91 7.96
CA ALA A 152 11.92 -4.47 8.06
C ALA A 152 12.55 -4.06 9.40
N TYR A 153 12.07 -4.63 10.51
CA TYR A 153 12.61 -4.37 11.84
C TYR A 153 14.08 -4.83 11.95
N GLN A 154 14.40 -6.00 11.40
CA GLN A 154 15.75 -6.55 11.40
C GLN A 154 16.67 -5.87 10.36
N GLY A 155 16.12 -5.07 9.44
CA GLY A 155 16.86 -4.43 8.36
C GLY A 155 17.35 -5.39 7.27
N VAL A 156 16.75 -6.59 7.18
CA VAL A 156 17.09 -7.60 6.16
C VAL A 156 16.76 -7.08 4.77
N ASP A 157 15.62 -6.41 4.64
CA ASP A 157 15.20 -5.69 3.45
C ASP A 157 16.28 -4.71 2.96
N ARG A 158 16.79 -3.84 3.83
CA ARG A 158 17.84 -2.84 3.53
C ARG A 158 19.16 -3.51 3.18
N TRP A 159 19.49 -4.59 3.88
CA TRP A 159 20.69 -5.37 3.59
C TRP A 159 20.65 -5.99 2.18
N ILE A 160 19.52 -6.61 1.81
CA ILE A 160 19.32 -7.19 0.46
C ILE A 160 19.43 -6.08 -0.60
N ALA A 161 18.70 -4.98 -0.41
CA ALA A 161 18.67 -3.89 -1.37
C ALA A 161 20.06 -3.26 -1.58
N ASN A 162 20.81 -3.00 -0.50
CA ASN A 162 22.17 -2.46 -0.59
C ASN A 162 23.13 -3.43 -1.28
N ARG A 163 23.04 -4.74 -1.02
CA ARG A 163 23.89 -5.74 -1.68
C ARG A 163 23.61 -5.85 -3.18
N VAL A 164 22.35 -5.74 -3.57
CA VAL A 164 21.95 -5.76 -4.97
C VAL A 164 22.41 -4.50 -5.69
N VAL A 165 22.24 -3.31 -5.09
CA VAL A 165 22.66 -2.04 -5.72
C VAL A 165 24.19 -1.90 -5.80
N THR A 166 24.93 -2.26 -4.74
CA THR A 166 26.41 -2.17 -4.74
C THR A 166 27.06 -3.10 -5.78
N ALA A 167 26.33 -4.07 -6.32
CA ALA A 167 26.79 -4.90 -7.44
C ALA A 167 26.78 -4.16 -8.80
N GLY A 168 26.26 -2.93 -8.89
CA GLY A 168 26.14 -2.15 -10.13
C GLY A 168 27.46 -1.65 -10.76
N ARG A 169 28.60 -1.83 -10.08
CA ARG A 169 29.98 -1.60 -10.61
C ARG A 169 30.19 -0.26 -11.34
N GLY A 170 29.52 0.81 -10.91
CA GLY A 170 29.74 2.18 -11.43
C GLY A 170 28.90 2.57 -12.66
N SER A 171 28.01 1.71 -13.16
CA SER A 171 27.05 2.09 -14.19
C SER A 171 25.70 2.48 -13.58
N VAL A 172 25.20 3.69 -13.91
CA VAL A 172 23.89 4.18 -13.48
C VAL A 172 22.78 3.27 -14.00
N LEU A 173 22.87 2.79 -15.25
CA LEU A 173 21.86 1.93 -15.84
C LEU A 173 21.78 0.57 -15.14
N ILE A 174 22.93 -0.06 -14.86
CA ILE A 174 22.97 -1.35 -14.15
C ILE A 174 22.44 -1.19 -12.72
N SER A 175 22.84 -0.11 -12.04
CA SER A 175 22.37 0.20 -10.70
C SER A 175 20.86 0.43 -10.67
N ALA A 176 20.31 1.09 -11.69
CA ALA A 176 18.87 1.30 -11.86
C ALA A 176 18.12 -0.01 -12.10
N SER A 177 18.58 -0.86 -13.01
CA SER A 177 17.94 -2.17 -13.28
C SER A 177 17.96 -3.08 -12.05
N LEU A 178 19.07 -3.10 -11.31
CA LEU A 178 19.19 -3.85 -10.06
C LEU A 178 18.28 -3.29 -8.96
N LEU A 179 18.18 -1.96 -8.86
CA LEU A 179 17.26 -1.28 -7.96
C LEU A 179 15.79 -1.63 -8.29
N PHE A 180 15.40 -1.58 -9.57
CA PHE A 180 14.04 -1.89 -10.03
C PHE A 180 13.70 -3.36 -9.77
N GLY A 181 14.62 -4.28 -10.07
CA GLY A 181 14.48 -5.70 -9.76
C GLY A 181 14.35 -5.98 -8.25
N ALA A 182 15.21 -5.37 -7.42
CA ALA A 182 15.13 -5.50 -5.97
C ALA A 182 13.83 -4.92 -5.41
N THR A 183 13.38 -3.78 -5.95
CA THR A 183 12.11 -3.15 -5.58
C THR A 183 10.95 -4.06 -5.89
N ALA A 184 10.88 -4.60 -7.11
CA ALA A 184 9.80 -5.52 -7.49
C ALA A 184 9.80 -6.78 -6.62
N PHE A 185 10.99 -7.37 -6.38
CA PHE A 185 11.12 -8.56 -5.54
C PHE A 185 10.68 -8.32 -4.10
N LEU A 186 11.12 -7.23 -3.46
CA LEU A 186 10.73 -6.92 -2.09
C LEU A 186 9.22 -6.61 -1.99
N SER A 187 8.67 -5.93 -3.00
CA SER A 187 7.24 -5.61 -3.06
C SER A 187 6.33 -6.83 -3.26
N MET A 188 6.87 -7.99 -3.64
CA MET A 188 6.10 -9.25 -3.66
C MET A 188 5.69 -9.70 -2.25
N TRP A 189 6.46 -9.32 -1.23
CA TRP A 189 6.30 -9.80 0.15
C TRP A 189 5.89 -8.68 1.11
N MET A 190 6.30 -7.46 0.79
CA MET A 190 5.99 -6.25 1.53
C MET A 190 4.86 -5.47 0.84
N SER A 191 4.38 -4.38 1.46
CA SER A 191 3.46 -3.47 0.77
C SER A 191 4.21 -2.59 -0.23
N ASN A 192 3.56 -2.24 -1.33
CA ASN A 192 4.11 -1.35 -2.36
C ASN A 192 4.58 -0.01 -1.75
N THR A 193 3.76 0.59 -0.88
CA THR A 193 4.08 1.87 -0.23
C THR A 193 5.30 1.76 0.68
N ALA A 194 5.40 0.71 1.50
CA ALA A 194 6.56 0.50 2.37
C ALA A 194 7.84 0.26 1.56
N THR A 195 7.74 -0.54 0.50
CA THR A 195 8.88 -0.84 -0.38
C THR A 195 9.39 0.41 -1.08
N THR A 196 8.50 1.23 -1.65
CA THR A 196 8.88 2.50 -2.27
C THR A 196 9.57 3.42 -1.28
N ALA A 197 8.99 3.62 -0.08
CA ALA A 197 9.57 4.49 0.94
C ALA A 197 10.97 4.03 1.37
N MET A 198 11.17 2.71 1.48
CA MET A 198 12.45 2.09 1.82
C MET A 198 13.51 2.27 0.73
N MET A 199 13.10 2.36 -0.54
CA MET A 199 14.01 2.51 -1.68
C MET A 199 14.46 3.96 -1.91
N ILE A 200 13.74 4.96 -1.40
CA ILE A 200 14.08 6.38 -1.56
C ILE A 200 15.54 6.68 -1.12
N PRO A 201 16.03 6.26 0.06
CA PRO A 201 17.42 6.48 0.45
C PRO A 201 18.44 5.89 -0.53
N LEU A 202 18.14 4.72 -1.13
CA LEU A 202 19.03 4.09 -2.11
C LEU A 202 19.02 4.84 -3.44
N VAL A 203 17.86 5.32 -3.89
CA VAL A 203 17.75 6.22 -5.06
C VAL A 203 18.62 7.46 -4.85
N LEU A 204 18.50 8.11 -3.70
CA LEU A 204 19.30 9.30 -3.37
C LEU A 204 20.81 9.00 -3.35
N GLY A 205 21.21 7.82 -2.86
CA GLY A 205 22.60 7.38 -2.88
C GLY A 205 23.15 7.12 -4.28
N ILE A 206 22.32 6.63 -5.22
CA ILE A 206 22.71 6.48 -6.63
C ILE A 206 22.79 7.85 -7.30
N LEU A 207 21.83 8.74 -7.06
CA LEU A 207 21.83 10.10 -7.61
C LEU A 207 23.06 10.88 -7.17
N ALA A 208 23.43 10.82 -5.89
CA ALA A 208 24.62 11.50 -5.38
C ALA A 208 25.93 11.04 -6.03
N GLN A 209 25.99 9.79 -6.51
CA GLN A 209 27.15 9.27 -7.26
C GLN A 209 27.11 9.65 -8.75
N ALA A 210 25.90 9.82 -9.31
CA ALA A 210 25.69 10.19 -10.70
C ALA A 210 25.79 11.70 -10.95
N SER A 211 25.56 12.52 -9.93
CA SER A 211 25.69 13.98 -10.00
C SER A 211 27.14 14.39 -10.20
N THR A 212 27.44 14.93 -11.39
CA THR A 212 28.75 15.53 -11.70
C THR A 212 28.76 17.05 -11.47
N GLY A 213 27.59 17.67 -11.25
CA GLY A 213 27.43 19.12 -11.08
C GLY A 213 27.55 19.92 -12.38
N GLU A 214 27.67 19.24 -13.52
CA GLU A 214 27.91 19.87 -14.83
C GLU A 214 26.60 20.14 -15.61
N ASP A 215 25.56 19.31 -15.42
CA ASP A 215 24.26 19.44 -16.11
C ASP A 215 23.08 19.13 -15.17
N GLU A 216 22.51 20.20 -14.59
CA GLU A 216 21.35 20.13 -13.69
C GLU A 216 20.12 19.46 -14.35
N GLN A 217 19.93 19.62 -15.67
CA GLN A 217 18.81 19.01 -16.38
C GLN A 217 18.99 17.50 -16.54
N ALA A 218 20.23 17.03 -16.79
CA ALA A 218 20.53 15.61 -16.85
C ALA A 218 20.33 14.94 -15.48
N GLU A 219 20.74 15.59 -14.39
CA GLU A 219 20.52 15.11 -13.02
C GLU A 219 19.02 15.01 -12.70
N HIS A 220 18.24 16.04 -13.05
CA HIS A 220 16.79 16.04 -12.85
C HIS A 220 16.09 14.91 -13.62
N ARG A 221 16.45 14.69 -14.89
CA ARG A 221 15.91 13.58 -15.69
C ARG A 221 16.23 12.22 -15.07
N THR A 222 17.46 12.06 -14.56
CA THR A 222 17.91 10.83 -13.91
C THR A 222 17.15 10.58 -12.60
N ALA A 223 16.90 11.63 -11.81
CA ALA A 223 16.10 11.55 -10.60
C ALA A 223 14.66 11.11 -10.88
N ILE A 224 14.01 11.72 -11.88
CA ILE A 224 12.66 11.33 -12.30
C ILE A 224 12.64 9.87 -12.76
N PHE A 225 13.61 9.45 -13.57
CA PHE A 225 13.73 8.08 -14.05
C PHE A 225 13.82 7.06 -12.91
N LEU A 226 14.70 7.30 -11.93
CA LEU A 226 14.87 6.38 -10.79
C LEU A 226 13.64 6.39 -9.87
N LEU A 227 13.08 7.55 -9.56
CA LEU A 227 11.93 7.67 -8.68
C LEU A 227 10.67 7.04 -9.28
N LEU A 228 10.35 7.33 -10.54
CA LEU A 228 9.22 6.71 -11.24
C LEU A 228 9.46 5.22 -11.47
N GLY A 229 10.69 4.83 -11.83
CA GLY A 229 11.05 3.43 -11.99
C GLY A 229 10.80 2.63 -10.72
N VAL A 230 11.26 3.11 -9.56
CA VAL A 230 10.95 2.47 -8.26
C VAL A 230 9.45 2.42 -7.98
N ALA A 231 8.71 3.50 -8.21
CA ALA A 231 7.26 3.54 -7.97
C ALA A 231 6.51 2.50 -8.83
N TYR A 232 6.89 2.36 -10.10
CA TYR A 232 6.32 1.36 -10.99
C TYR A 232 6.79 -0.05 -10.65
N SER A 233 8.08 -0.26 -10.38
CA SER A 233 8.62 -1.56 -9.98
C SER A 233 7.97 -2.08 -8.70
N ALA A 234 7.72 -1.23 -7.70
CA ALA A 234 6.98 -1.64 -6.51
C ALA A 234 5.54 -2.05 -6.85
N SER A 235 4.85 -1.24 -7.66
CA SER A 235 3.47 -1.53 -8.08
C SER A 235 3.36 -2.83 -8.88
N VAL A 236 4.28 -3.06 -9.82
CA VAL A 236 4.38 -4.29 -10.62
C VAL A 236 4.74 -5.46 -9.73
N GLY A 237 5.78 -5.34 -8.90
CA GLY A 237 6.22 -6.38 -7.98
C GLY A 237 5.11 -6.90 -7.06
N GLY A 238 4.24 -5.99 -6.59
CA GLY A 238 3.07 -6.34 -5.78
C GLY A 238 2.07 -7.28 -6.46
N ILE A 239 2.07 -7.41 -7.79
CA ILE A 239 1.23 -8.36 -8.54
C ILE A 239 1.75 -9.80 -8.41
N GLY A 240 3.04 -9.97 -8.11
CA GLY A 240 3.75 -11.25 -8.15
C GLY A 240 3.18 -12.32 -7.21
N THR A 241 2.63 -11.92 -6.05
CA THR A 241 2.05 -12.86 -5.07
C THR A 241 0.73 -12.36 -4.52
N ILE A 242 -0.04 -13.24 -3.87
CA ILE A 242 -1.29 -12.87 -3.19
C ILE A 242 -1.03 -11.83 -2.07
N ILE A 243 0.14 -11.88 -1.42
CA ILE A 243 0.47 -11.07 -0.25
C ILE A 243 0.79 -9.62 -0.63
N GLY A 244 1.42 -9.41 -1.79
CA GLY A 244 1.98 -8.11 -2.18
C GLY A 244 0.95 -6.97 -2.23
N SER A 245 -0.30 -7.25 -2.63
CA SER A 245 -1.35 -6.24 -2.69
C SER A 245 -2.74 -6.78 -2.36
N PRO A 246 -3.59 -6.04 -1.60
CA PRO A 246 -4.94 -6.47 -1.24
C PRO A 246 -5.86 -6.92 -2.39
N PRO A 247 -5.86 -6.28 -3.58
CA PRO A 247 -6.65 -6.73 -4.72
C PRO A 247 -6.37 -8.18 -5.13
N ASN A 248 -5.11 -8.64 -5.02
CA ASN A 248 -4.73 -10.01 -5.34
C ASN A 248 -5.43 -11.00 -4.39
N GLY A 249 -5.51 -10.65 -3.11
CA GLY A 249 -6.25 -11.39 -2.10
C GLY A 249 -7.74 -11.48 -2.39
N ILE A 250 -8.36 -10.37 -2.78
CA ILE A 250 -9.77 -10.31 -3.13
C ILE A 250 -10.05 -11.18 -4.36
N ALA A 251 -9.23 -11.09 -5.40
CA ALA A 251 -9.35 -11.89 -6.60
C ALA A 251 -9.12 -13.39 -6.30
N ALA A 252 -8.07 -13.72 -5.55
CA ALA A 252 -7.80 -15.10 -5.14
C ALA A 252 -8.96 -15.69 -4.31
N LYS A 253 -9.60 -14.88 -3.47
CA LYS A 253 -10.82 -15.27 -2.74
C LYS A 253 -11.97 -15.56 -3.69
N ALA A 254 -12.26 -14.64 -4.60
CA ALA A 254 -13.39 -14.73 -5.52
C ALA A 254 -13.25 -15.92 -6.49
N MET A 255 -12.01 -16.24 -6.88
CA MET A 255 -11.69 -17.30 -7.83
C MET A 255 -11.26 -18.61 -7.17
N HIS A 256 -11.22 -18.69 -5.84
CA HIS A 256 -10.72 -19.84 -5.07
C HIS A 256 -9.32 -20.33 -5.48
N ILE A 257 -8.41 -19.39 -5.76
CA ILE A 257 -7.05 -19.66 -6.24
C ILE A 257 -6.10 -19.78 -5.04
N SER A 258 -5.24 -20.81 -5.04
CA SER A 258 -4.21 -20.98 -4.00
C SER A 258 -3.02 -20.03 -4.19
N PHE A 259 -2.19 -19.87 -3.15
CA PHE A 259 -0.98 -19.04 -3.22
C PHE A 259 -0.03 -19.42 -4.37
N ILE A 260 0.22 -20.72 -4.52
CA ILE A 260 1.11 -21.24 -5.57
C ILE A 260 0.49 -21.06 -6.94
N ASP A 261 -0.82 -21.21 -7.06
CA ASP A 261 -1.50 -21.02 -8.34
C ASP A 261 -1.47 -19.55 -8.78
N TRP A 262 -1.60 -18.61 -7.85
CA TRP A 262 -1.42 -17.18 -8.16
C TRP A 262 0.00 -16.89 -8.67
N MET A 263 1.02 -17.44 -8.02
CA MET A 263 2.42 -17.20 -8.41
C MET A 263 2.73 -17.66 -9.84
N LYS A 264 2.06 -18.71 -10.33
CA LYS A 264 2.20 -19.18 -11.73
C LYS A 264 1.78 -18.12 -12.75
N PHE A 265 0.91 -17.18 -12.37
CA PHE A 265 0.50 -16.05 -13.22
C PHE A 265 1.23 -14.75 -12.84
N GLY A 266 1.33 -14.47 -11.54
CA GLY A 266 1.90 -13.24 -11.01
C GLY A 266 3.39 -13.08 -11.33
N ILE A 267 4.21 -14.13 -11.13
CA ILE A 267 5.65 -14.03 -11.39
C ILE A 267 5.96 -13.78 -12.87
N PRO A 268 5.39 -14.53 -13.83
CA PRO A 268 5.58 -14.23 -15.25
C PRO A 268 5.14 -12.82 -15.62
N ALA A 269 4.02 -12.33 -15.08
CA ALA A 269 3.55 -10.97 -15.34
C ALA A 269 4.55 -9.92 -14.83
N VAL A 270 5.11 -10.10 -13.63
CA VAL A 270 6.16 -9.21 -13.09
C VAL A 270 7.38 -9.17 -14.00
N LEU A 271 7.86 -10.33 -14.45
CA LEU A 271 9.06 -10.41 -15.31
C LEU A 271 8.88 -9.70 -16.66
N VAL A 272 7.66 -9.71 -17.21
CA VAL A 272 7.35 -9.05 -18.49
C VAL A 272 7.14 -7.55 -18.33
N LEU A 273 6.56 -7.11 -17.21
CA LEU A 273 6.17 -5.72 -16.98
C LEU A 273 7.25 -4.87 -16.29
N LEU A 274 8.35 -5.48 -15.85
CA LEU A 274 9.42 -4.77 -15.16
C LEU A 274 10.12 -3.78 -16.12
N PRO A 275 10.27 -2.50 -15.74
CA PRO A 275 10.86 -1.45 -16.59
C PRO A 275 12.38 -1.56 -16.77
#